data_AF-A0A935JJJ3-F1
#
_entry.id   AF-A0A935JJJ3-F1
#
_cell.length_a   1.000
_cell.length_b   1.000
_cell.length_c   1.000
_cell.angle_alpha   90.00
_cell.angle_beta   90.00
_cell.angle_gamma   90.00
#
_symmetry.space_group_name_H-M   'P 1'
#
loop_
_entity.id
_entity.type
_entity.pdbx_description
1 polymer ?
#
loop_
_entity_poly.entity_id
_entity_poly.type
_entity_poly.pdbx_seq_one_letter_code
_entity_poly.pdbx_strand_id
1 'polypeptide(L)'
;MTNLAKSIDFSGQKIYVGLDVHALNWNVTTCSDHIILKTFHMAADLNLLVNYLNSNYPGASFEIAYEAGFSGFWLQRKLQQLNFQCIVVNPGDVPQTNKNALNKTDKIDSKRIALALRTRQLKGIFIPSETQEDDRIILRQRAQLVKSITRTKNMIKSFLHFKGIQIPQPFKNHASKKFITWLKSIEHKEASSRLALDQKIKHLEFLRSELSEVTRHIRMLMKSDKYIQHTTVLRSIPGIGEIICYAFITEIGEIKRFGSF
;
A
#
# COMPACT_ATOMS: atom_id res chain seq x y z
N MET A 1 -11.99 -54.64 14.00
CA MET A 1 -10.82 -53.76 14.23
C MET A 1 -11.28 -52.31 14.07
N THR A 2 -11.65 -51.69 15.18
CA THR A 2 -12.19 -50.33 15.22
C THR A 2 -11.03 -49.35 15.03
N ASN A 3 -11.06 -48.59 13.94
CA ASN A 3 -10.03 -47.62 13.60
C ASN A 3 -10.17 -46.44 14.59
N LEU A 4 -9.49 -46.50 15.74
CA LEU A 4 -9.31 -45.35 16.62
C LEU A 4 -8.35 -44.37 15.93
N ALA A 5 -8.85 -43.63 14.94
CA ALA A 5 -8.30 -42.33 14.63
C ALA A 5 -8.50 -41.50 15.91
N LYS A 6 -7.47 -41.41 16.76
CA LYS A 6 -7.40 -40.40 17.82
C LYS A 6 -7.75 -39.08 17.14
N SER A 7 -8.92 -38.52 17.42
CA SER A 7 -9.24 -37.17 16.97
C SER A 7 -8.21 -36.28 17.65
N ILE A 8 -7.23 -35.82 16.87
CA ILE A 8 -6.22 -34.91 17.39
C ILE A 8 -6.98 -33.65 17.78
N ASP A 9 -7.00 -33.33 19.07
CA ASP A 9 -7.72 -32.19 19.64
C ASP A 9 -6.70 -31.18 20.17
N PHE A 10 -6.77 -29.96 19.66
CA PHE A 10 -5.92 -28.83 20.08
C PHE A 10 -6.69 -27.83 20.95
N SER A 11 -7.84 -28.22 21.50
CA SER A 11 -8.60 -27.41 22.45
C SER A 11 -7.71 -26.87 23.58
N GLY A 12 -7.78 -25.55 23.81
CA GLY A 12 -6.96 -24.85 24.80
C GLY A 12 -5.52 -24.55 24.38
N GLN A 13 -5.07 -25.05 23.22
CA GLN A 13 -3.76 -24.72 22.68
C GLN A 13 -3.82 -23.46 21.82
N LYS A 14 -2.68 -22.76 21.75
CA LYS A 14 -2.48 -21.60 20.90
C LYS A 14 -1.51 -21.92 19.77
N ILE A 15 -1.91 -21.58 18.55
CA ILE A 15 -1.11 -21.75 17.34
C ILE A 15 -0.78 -20.38 16.79
N TYR A 16 0.52 -20.10 16.68
CA TYR A 16 1.04 -18.86 16.12
C TYR A 16 1.38 -19.10 14.65
N VAL A 17 0.85 -18.24 13.78
CA VAL A 17 0.94 -18.35 12.34
C VAL A 17 1.64 -17.11 11.79
N GLY A 18 2.80 -17.31 11.19
CA GLY A 18 3.46 -16.27 10.39
C GLY A 18 3.12 -16.45 8.92
N LEU A 19 2.68 -15.38 8.29
CA LEU A 19 2.38 -15.34 6.86
C LEU A 19 3.35 -14.39 6.17
N ASP A 20 4.00 -14.90 5.13
CA ASP A 20 4.63 -14.07 4.10
C ASP A 20 3.70 -14.08 2.87
N VAL A 21 3.06 -12.93 2.65
CA VAL A 21 1.91 -12.76 1.78
C VAL A 21 2.39 -12.23 0.43
N HIS A 22 2.39 -13.05 -0.62
CA HIS A 22 2.60 -12.64 -2.01
C HIS A 22 1.32 -12.72 -2.84
N ALA A 23 1.34 -12.14 -4.04
CA ALA A 23 0.14 -11.97 -4.87
C ALA A 23 -0.46 -13.30 -5.34
N LEU A 24 0.36 -14.31 -5.56
CA LEU A 24 -0.07 -15.62 -6.07
C LEU A 24 0.01 -16.73 -5.02
N ASN A 25 0.99 -16.65 -4.12
CA ASN A 25 1.28 -17.70 -3.16
C ASN A 25 1.61 -17.12 -1.79
N TRP A 26 1.25 -17.83 -0.73
CA TRP A 26 1.61 -17.49 0.64
C TRP A 26 2.55 -18.54 1.22
N ASN A 27 3.53 -18.06 1.98
CA ASN A 27 4.35 -18.92 2.82
C ASN A 27 3.78 -18.86 4.23
N VAL A 28 3.47 -20.02 4.77
CA VAL A 28 2.81 -20.15 6.06
C VAL A 28 3.71 -20.95 6.97
N THR A 29 4.02 -20.40 8.13
CA THR A 29 4.65 -21.15 9.22
C THR A 29 3.73 -21.19 10.42
N THR A 30 3.38 -22.39 10.88
CA THR A 30 2.62 -22.64 12.10
C THR A 30 3.55 -23.14 13.20
N CYS A 31 3.38 -22.62 14.42
CA CYS A 31 4.11 -23.08 15.60
C CYS A 31 3.21 -23.10 16.83
N SER A 32 3.47 -24.05 17.72
CA SER A 32 2.92 -24.05 19.08
C SER A 32 3.84 -23.27 20.02
N ASP A 33 3.53 -23.23 21.30
CA ASP A 33 4.39 -22.59 22.31
C ASP A 33 5.81 -23.19 22.35
N HIS A 34 6.00 -24.45 21.96
CA HIS A 34 7.27 -25.15 22.10
C HIS A 34 8.02 -25.32 20.78
N ILE A 35 7.32 -25.70 19.71
CA ILE A 35 7.93 -26.15 18.46
C ILE A 35 7.28 -25.53 17.23
N ILE A 36 8.05 -25.49 16.15
CA ILE A 36 7.49 -25.25 14.81
C ILE A 36 6.79 -26.54 14.38
N LEU A 37 5.53 -26.41 13.97
CA LEU A 37 4.71 -27.55 13.55
C LEU A 37 4.90 -27.79 12.06
N LYS A 38 4.77 -26.75 11.24
CA LYS A 38 4.95 -26.87 9.79
C LYS A 38 5.28 -25.53 9.13
N THR A 39 6.08 -25.60 8.07
CA THR A 39 6.24 -24.50 7.11
C THR A 39 5.87 -25.03 5.73
N PHE A 40 5.00 -24.32 5.01
CA PHE A 40 4.51 -24.75 3.71
C PHE A 40 4.15 -23.56 2.82
N HIS A 41 3.97 -23.88 1.53
CA HIS A 41 3.51 -22.95 0.51
C HIS A 41 2.07 -23.29 0.14
N MET A 42 1.27 -22.27 -0.14
CA MET A 42 -0.10 -22.43 -0.63
C MET A 42 -0.47 -21.31 -1.60
N ALA A 43 -1.52 -21.50 -2.39
CA ALA A 43 -2.08 -20.43 -3.19
C ALA A 43 -2.58 -19.29 -2.27
N ALA A 44 -2.57 -18.05 -2.77
CA ALA A 44 -3.04 -16.87 -2.06
C ALA A 44 -4.58 -16.86 -1.89
N ASP A 45 -5.09 -17.75 -1.05
CA ASP A 45 -6.52 -17.97 -0.81
C ASP A 45 -6.80 -18.11 0.69
N LEU A 46 -7.67 -17.24 1.19
CA LEU A 46 -8.07 -17.21 2.60
C LEU A 46 -8.81 -18.48 3.03
N ASN A 47 -9.70 -19.01 2.21
CA ASN A 47 -10.48 -20.20 2.54
C ASN A 47 -9.57 -21.42 2.64
N LEU A 48 -8.58 -21.54 1.74
CA LEU A 48 -7.58 -22.59 1.85
C LEU A 48 -6.79 -22.51 3.16
N LEU A 49 -6.42 -21.29 3.60
CA LEU A 49 -5.71 -21.08 4.86
C LEU A 49 -6.57 -21.48 6.05
N VAL A 50 -7.81 -20.99 6.11
CA VAL A 50 -8.75 -21.28 7.21
C VAL A 50 -9.08 -22.77 7.29
N ASN A 51 -9.36 -23.40 6.13
CA ASN A 51 -9.63 -24.83 6.06
C ASN A 51 -8.41 -25.64 6.53
N TYR A 52 -7.22 -25.25 6.10
CA TYR A 52 -5.98 -25.88 6.56
C TYR A 52 -5.83 -25.78 8.08
N LEU A 53 -5.98 -24.58 8.66
CA LEU A 53 -5.82 -24.36 10.10
C LEU A 53 -6.84 -25.16 10.92
N ASN A 54 -8.11 -25.10 10.56
CA ASN A 54 -9.18 -25.80 11.28
C ASN A 54 -9.11 -27.33 11.13
N SER A 55 -8.64 -27.84 9.99
CA SER A 55 -8.54 -29.29 9.76
C SER A 55 -7.32 -29.91 10.43
N ASN A 56 -6.19 -29.18 10.48
CA ASN A 56 -4.95 -29.70 11.06
C ASN A 56 -4.83 -29.41 12.55
N TYR A 57 -5.49 -28.37 13.05
CA TYR A 57 -5.45 -27.93 14.44
C TYR A 57 -6.86 -27.69 15.01
N PRO A 58 -7.76 -28.69 14.95
CA PRO A 58 -9.14 -28.51 15.42
C PRO A 58 -9.17 -28.15 16.91
N GLY A 59 -10.00 -27.17 17.27
CA GLY A 59 -10.13 -26.68 18.65
C GLY A 59 -9.07 -25.66 19.09
N ALA A 60 -8.01 -25.43 18.30
CA ALA A 60 -6.98 -24.45 18.65
C ALA A 60 -7.47 -23.00 18.56
N SER A 61 -6.85 -22.13 19.35
CA SER A 61 -6.89 -20.69 19.13
C SER A 61 -5.73 -20.26 18.23
N PHE A 62 -5.96 -19.29 17.35
CA PHE A 62 -4.97 -18.85 16.36
C PHE A 62 -4.59 -17.38 16.55
N GLU A 63 -3.29 -17.12 16.56
CA GLU A 63 -2.74 -15.78 16.42
C GLU A 63 -1.93 -15.72 15.13
N ILE A 64 -2.27 -14.78 14.27
CA ILE A 64 -1.73 -14.65 12.91
C ILE A 64 -1.02 -13.31 12.78
N ALA A 65 0.14 -13.29 12.14
CA ALA A 65 0.81 -12.06 11.78
C ALA A 65 1.31 -12.09 10.33
N TYR A 66 1.26 -10.93 9.67
CA TYR A 66 1.91 -10.70 8.39
C TYR A 66 2.46 -9.27 8.30
N GLU A 67 3.45 -9.07 7.43
CA GLU A 67 4.09 -7.77 7.25
C GLU A 67 3.23 -6.81 6.42
N ALA A 68 3.20 -5.54 6.83
CA ALA A 68 2.58 -4.47 6.06
C ALA A 68 3.29 -4.34 4.71
N GLY A 69 2.51 -4.44 3.63
CA GLY A 69 3.05 -4.46 2.28
C GLY A 69 1.99 -4.19 1.21
N PHE A 70 2.23 -4.71 0.01
CA PHE A 70 1.35 -4.47 -1.15
C PHE A 70 -0.08 -5.01 -0.94
N SER A 71 -0.25 -6.02 -0.10
CA SER A 71 -1.53 -6.68 0.18
C SER A 71 -2.47 -5.85 1.06
N GLY A 72 -2.02 -4.74 1.65
CA GLY A 72 -2.85 -3.87 2.48
C GLY A 72 -3.47 -4.60 3.68
N PHE A 73 -4.70 -4.24 4.04
CA PHE A 73 -5.37 -4.69 5.27
C PHE A 73 -6.56 -5.64 5.07
N TRP A 74 -6.92 -5.97 3.83
CA TRP A 74 -8.10 -6.81 3.55
C TRP A 74 -8.00 -8.19 4.21
N LEU A 75 -6.81 -8.80 4.18
CA LEU A 75 -6.59 -10.14 4.73
C LEU A 75 -6.81 -10.15 6.24
N GLN A 76 -6.24 -9.16 6.94
CA GLN A 76 -6.43 -8.99 8.37
C GLN A 76 -7.91 -8.82 8.73
N ARG A 77 -8.65 -7.96 8.02
CA ARG A 77 -10.08 -7.72 8.28
C ARG A 77 -10.91 -8.99 8.07
N LYS A 78 -10.63 -9.73 7.00
CA LYS A 78 -11.33 -10.99 6.70
C LYS A 78 -11.03 -12.07 7.74
N LEU A 79 -9.79 -12.17 8.20
CA LEU A 79 -9.42 -13.08 9.29
C LEU A 79 -10.13 -12.72 10.59
N GLN A 80 -10.21 -11.42 10.93
CA GLN A 80 -10.97 -10.96 12.11
C GLN A 80 -12.46 -11.29 12.01
N GLN A 81 -13.08 -11.13 10.83
CA GLN A 81 -14.49 -11.52 10.61
C GLN A 81 -14.73 -13.03 10.84
N LEU A 82 -13.70 -13.84 10.65
CA LEU A 82 -13.71 -15.28 10.90
C LEU A 82 -13.23 -15.65 12.32
N ASN A 83 -13.16 -14.66 13.23
CA ASN A 83 -12.70 -14.80 14.63
C ASN A 83 -11.23 -15.22 14.81
N PHE A 84 -10.39 -15.05 13.80
CA PHE A 84 -8.94 -15.21 13.94
C PHE A 84 -8.31 -13.91 14.47
N GLN A 85 -7.43 -14.03 15.46
CA GLN A 85 -6.63 -12.89 15.92
C GLN A 85 -5.54 -12.63 14.90
N CYS A 86 -5.62 -11.52 14.17
CA CYS A 86 -4.63 -11.17 13.15
C CYS A 86 -4.08 -9.76 13.37
N ILE A 87 -2.76 -9.66 13.46
CA ILE A 87 -2.02 -8.39 13.51
C ILE A 87 -1.24 -8.18 12.22
N VAL A 88 -1.14 -6.92 11.78
CA VAL A 88 -0.22 -6.52 10.71
C VAL A 88 0.97 -5.86 11.36
N VAL A 89 2.19 -6.19 10.92
CA VAL A 89 3.43 -5.71 11.55
C VAL A 89 4.24 -4.85 10.59
N ASN A 90 4.96 -3.88 11.12
CA ASN A 90 5.90 -3.11 10.31
C ASN A 90 7.07 -4.04 9.92
N PRO A 91 7.47 -4.12 8.63
CA PRO A 91 8.63 -4.91 8.22
C PRO A 91 9.91 -4.60 9.02
N GLY A 92 10.09 -3.35 9.42
CA GLY A 92 11.26 -2.93 10.22
C GLY A 92 11.28 -3.47 11.66
N ASP A 93 10.14 -3.92 12.17
CA ASP A 93 10.01 -4.43 13.55
C ASP A 93 10.20 -5.95 13.63
N VAL A 94 10.27 -6.65 12.49
CA VAL A 94 10.49 -8.10 12.45
C VAL A 94 11.99 -8.38 12.68
N PRO A 95 12.38 -9.12 13.73
CA PRO A 95 13.79 -9.27 14.11
C PRO A 95 14.69 -9.78 12.98
N GLN A 96 15.72 -8.98 12.65
CA GLN A 96 16.68 -9.29 11.58
C GLN A 96 18.13 -9.58 12.02
N THR A 97 18.66 -10.76 11.66
CA THR A 97 20.11 -11.05 11.75
C THR A 97 20.79 -10.79 10.41
N ASN A 98 22.06 -10.38 10.44
CA ASN A 98 22.85 -10.09 9.24
C ASN A 98 22.95 -11.28 8.27
N LYS A 99 23.05 -12.51 8.80
CA LYS A 99 23.06 -13.73 7.96
C LYS A 99 21.74 -13.95 7.21
N ASN A 100 20.61 -13.63 7.84
CA ASN A 100 19.29 -13.78 7.22
C ASN A 100 19.00 -12.67 6.21
N ALA A 101 19.61 -11.48 6.37
CA ALA A 101 19.53 -10.42 5.36
C ALA A 101 20.24 -10.82 4.05
N LEU A 102 21.34 -11.56 4.16
CA LEU A 102 22.13 -12.04 3.01
C LEU A 102 21.50 -13.27 2.33
N ASN A 103 20.88 -14.17 3.10
CA ASN A 103 20.23 -15.39 2.60
C ASN A 103 18.70 -15.27 2.67
N LYS A 104 18.12 -14.29 1.98
CA LYS A 104 16.68 -14.08 1.95
C LYS A 104 16.01 -15.22 1.16
N THR A 105 15.28 -16.08 1.85
CA THR A 105 14.34 -17.01 1.20
C THR A 105 12.97 -16.85 1.83
N ASP A 106 11.94 -16.92 1.01
CA ASP A 106 10.54 -16.66 1.39
C ASP A 106 10.05 -17.54 2.57
N LYS A 107 10.60 -18.76 2.70
CA LYS A 107 10.32 -19.67 3.84
C LYS A 107 10.85 -19.12 5.17
N ILE A 108 11.96 -18.38 5.14
CA ILE A 108 12.59 -17.82 6.33
C ILE A 108 11.73 -16.68 6.89
N ASP A 109 11.10 -15.88 6.03
CA ASP A 109 10.35 -14.70 6.45
C ASP A 109 9.08 -15.08 7.23
N SER A 110 8.24 -15.98 6.69
CA SER A 110 7.06 -16.49 7.42
C SER A 110 7.42 -17.14 8.77
N LYS A 111 8.53 -17.90 8.81
CA LYS A 111 9.00 -18.54 10.04
C LYS A 111 9.40 -17.54 11.11
N ARG A 112 10.03 -16.43 10.72
CA ARG A 112 10.46 -15.38 11.66
C ARG A 112 9.27 -14.65 12.24
N ILE A 113 8.30 -14.33 11.39
CA ILE A 113 7.05 -13.71 11.83
C ILE A 113 6.36 -14.63 12.86
N ALA A 114 6.25 -15.94 12.58
CA ALA A 114 5.64 -16.90 13.50
C ALA A 114 6.36 -16.96 14.86
N LEU A 115 7.69 -17.04 14.84
CA LEU A 115 8.51 -17.12 16.06
C LEU A 115 8.50 -15.81 16.86
N ALA A 116 8.55 -14.66 16.20
CA ALA A 116 8.49 -13.35 16.84
C ALA A 116 7.09 -13.09 17.42
N LEU A 117 6.04 -13.56 16.75
CA LEU A 117 4.67 -13.53 17.27
C LEU A 117 4.54 -14.37 18.54
N ARG A 118 5.01 -15.62 18.49
CA ARG A 118 5.03 -16.55 19.63
C ARG A 118 5.73 -15.96 20.85
N THR A 119 6.86 -15.29 20.62
CA THR A 119 7.67 -14.68 21.69
C THR A 119 7.23 -13.27 22.08
N ARG A 120 6.07 -12.80 21.57
CA ARG A 120 5.50 -11.47 21.86
C ARG A 120 6.43 -10.30 21.51
N GLN A 121 7.32 -10.51 20.53
CA GLN A 121 8.25 -9.47 20.05
C GLN A 121 7.61 -8.56 19.00
N LEU A 122 6.47 -8.96 18.43
CA LEU A 122 5.77 -8.19 17.41
C LEU A 122 4.71 -7.28 18.03
N LYS A 123 4.69 -6.03 17.56
CA LYS A 123 3.62 -5.08 17.83
C LYS A 123 2.82 -4.82 16.56
N GLY A 124 1.51 -4.99 16.64
CA GLY A 124 0.61 -4.67 15.54
C GLY A 124 0.60 -3.17 15.24
N ILE A 125 0.59 -2.82 13.95
CA ILE A 125 0.36 -1.44 13.52
C ILE A 125 -1.13 -1.09 13.61
N PHE A 126 -1.40 0.21 13.70
CA PHE A 126 -2.78 0.70 13.60
C PHE A 126 -3.33 0.47 12.19
N ILE A 127 -4.46 -0.20 12.11
CA ILE A 127 -5.17 -0.47 10.85
C ILE A 127 -6.26 0.60 10.70
N PRO A 128 -6.19 1.48 9.68
CA PRO A 128 -7.23 2.48 9.46
C PRO A 128 -8.57 1.81 9.15
N SER A 129 -9.67 2.51 9.42
CA SER A 129 -10.99 2.06 8.96
C SER A 129 -11.02 1.97 7.44
N GLU A 130 -11.89 1.13 6.88
CA GLU A 130 -12.04 1.00 5.41
C GLU A 130 -12.32 2.36 4.76
N THR A 131 -13.21 3.15 5.35
CA THR A 131 -13.51 4.51 4.85
C THR A 131 -12.29 5.44 4.86
N GLN A 132 -11.43 5.34 5.88
CA GLN A 132 -10.23 6.15 5.96
C GLN A 132 -9.17 5.67 4.98
N GLU A 133 -9.04 4.35 4.79
CA GLU A 133 -8.15 3.77 3.78
C GLU A 133 -8.56 4.22 2.38
N ASP A 134 -9.85 4.15 2.04
CA ASP A 134 -10.42 4.61 0.77
C ASP A 134 -10.14 6.10 0.53
N ASP A 135 -10.39 6.93 1.55
CA ASP A 135 -10.10 8.36 1.49
C ASP A 135 -8.60 8.67 1.34
N ARG A 136 -7.69 7.78 1.73
CA ARG A 136 -6.24 7.92 1.45
C ARG A 136 -5.89 7.53 0.02
N ILE A 137 -6.63 6.60 -0.61
CA ILE A 137 -6.37 6.15 -1.98
C ILE A 137 -6.42 7.34 -2.94
N ILE A 138 -7.38 8.24 -2.79
CA ILE A 138 -7.49 9.40 -3.70
C ILE A 138 -6.28 10.36 -3.59
N LEU A 139 -5.72 10.53 -2.38
CA LEU A 139 -4.51 11.33 -2.17
C LEU A 139 -3.29 10.66 -2.82
N ARG A 140 -3.16 9.34 -2.67
CA ARG A 140 -2.10 8.54 -3.30
C ARG A 140 -2.21 8.57 -4.82
N GLN A 141 -3.42 8.46 -5.37
CA GLN A 141 -3.68 8.61 -6.81
C GLN A 141 -3.24 9.98 -7.32
N ARG A 142 -3.56 11.05 -6.58
CA ARG A 142 -3.09 12.40 -6.91
C ARG A 142 -1.56 12.47 -6.96
N ALA A 143 -0.88 11.88 -5.99
CA ALA A 143 0.58 11.86 -5.95
C ALA A 143 1.19 11.07 -7.14
N GLN A 144 0.57 9.94 -7.52
CA GLN A 144 0.97 9.18 -8.71
C GLN A 144 0.79 9.99 -10.00
N LEU A 145 -0.35 10.67 -10.17
CA LEU A 145 -0.59 11.54 -11.32
C LEU A 145 0.45 12.67 -11.42
N VAL A 146 0.82 13.29 -10.30
CA VAL A 146 1.89 14.31 -10.27
C VAL A 146 3.24 13.74 -10.73
N LYS A 147 3.59 12.51 -10.31
CA LYS A 147 4.79 11.81 -10.77
C LYS A 147 4.73 11.51 -12.28
N SER A 148 3.60 10.99 -12.76
CA SER A 148 3.38 10.71 -14.19
C SER A 148 3.47 11.97 -15.05
N ILE A 149 2.86 13.08 -14.62
CA ILE A 149 2.96 14.38 -15.28
C ILE A 149 4.42 14.84 -15.36
N THR A 150 5.18 14.68 -14.27
CA THR A 150 6.59 15.05 -14.22
C THR A 150 7.43 14.20 -15.18
N ARG A 151 7.20 12.88 -15.19
CA ARG A 151 7.84 11.95 -16.13
C ARG A 151 7.55 12.33 -17.58
N THR A 152 6.29 12.57 -17.93
CA THR A 152 5.89 12.94 -19.29
C THR A 152 6.50 14.28 -19.73
N LYS A 153 6.56 15.27 -18.83
CA LYS A 153 7.27 16.53 -19.09
C LYS A 153 8.75 16.30 -19.38
N ASN A 154 9.43 15.48 -18.59
CA ASN A 154 10.84 15.17 -18.80
C ASN A 154 11.07 14.43 -20.12
N MET A 155 10.18 13.51 -20.50
CA MET A 155 10.22 12.84 -21.81
C MET A 155 10.06 13.83 -22.97
N ILE A 156 9.16 14.82 -22.86
CA ILE A 156 9.02 15.89 -23.85
C ILE A 156 10.29 16.72 -23.94
N LYS A 157 10.83 17.18 -22.81
CA LYS A 157 12.07 17.97 -22.78
C LYS A 157 13.25 17.22 -23.41
N SER A 158 13.40 15.93 -23.08
CA SER A 158 14.42 15.06 -23.66
C SER A 158 14.24 14.88 -25.17
N PHE A 159 13.00 14.68 -25.64
CA PHE A 159 12.71 14.60 -27.08
C PHE A 159 13.08 15.89 -27.82
N LEU A 160 12.75 17.06 -27.26
CA LEU A 160 13.10 18.34 -27.86
C LEU A 160 14.61 18.54 -27.93
N HIS A 161 15.32 18.21 -26.85
CA HIS A 161 16.78 18.25 -26.80
C HIS A 161 17.41 17.32 -27.85
N PHE A 162 16.91 16.08 -27.97
CA PHE A 162 17.36 15.13 -28.99
C PHE A 162 17.16 15.65 -30.42
N LYS A 163 16.11 16.44 -30.65
CA LYS A 163 15.84 17.10 -31.94
C LYS A 163 16.54 18.45 -32.11
N GLY A 164 17.39 18.87 -31.17
CA GLY A 164 18.08 20.16 -31.22
C GLY A 164 17.17 21.38 -31.03
N ILE A 165 15.93 21.19 -30.56
CA ILE A 165 14.95 22.25 -30.37
C ILE A 165 15.16 22.90 -29.01
N GLN A 166 15.56 24.17 -29.01
CA GLN A 166 15.76 24.94 -27.79
C GLN A 166 14.44 25.36 -27.15
N ILE A 167 14.29 25.08 -25.86
CA ILE A 167 13.10 25.49 -25.09
C ILE A 167 13.24 26.96 -24.68
N PRO A 168 12.28 27.84 -25.05
CA PRO A 168 12.30 29.24 -24.66
C PRO A 168 12.40 29.41 -23.14
N GLN A 169 13.15 30.42 -22.70
CA GLN A 169 13.36 30.75 -21.28
C GLN A 169 12.07 30.79 -20.43
N PRO A 170 10.93 31.37 -20.86
CA PRO A 170 9.71 31.38 -20.05
C PRO A 170 9.14 29.98 -19.75
N PHE A 171 9.56 28.95 -20.49
CA PHE A 171 9.03 27.59 -20.36
C PHE A 171 10.01 26.59 -19.75
N LYS A 172 11.27 26.98 -19.51
CA LYS A 172 12.28 26.06 -18.93
C LYS A 172 11.83 25.51 -17.58
N ASN A 173 11.22 26.37 -16.75
CA ASN A 173 10.82 26.03 -15.38
C ASN A 173 9.33 25.65 -15.26
N HIS A 174 8.48 26.10 -16.17
CA HIS A 174 7.03 25.90 -16.08
C HIS A 174 6.42 25.41 -17.39
N ALA A 175 5.98 24.15 -17.37
CA ALA A 175 5.12 23.60 -18.41
C ALA A 175 3.68 24.11 -18.22
N SER A 176 3.41 25.38 -18.48
CA SER A 176 2.07 25.97 -18.36
C SER A 176 1.14 25.55 -19.53
N LYS A 177 -0.09 26.08 -19.60
CA LYS A 177 -0.92 25.96 -20.82
C LYS A 177 -0.19 26.57 -22.03
N LYS A 178 0.49 27.71 -21.85
CA LYS A 178 1.30 28.37 -22.89
C LYS A 178 2.42 27.47 -23.41
N PHE A 179 3.05 26.67 -22.55
CA PHE A 179 4.05 25.69 -22.99
C PHE A 179 3.44 24.64 -23.92
N ILE A 180 2.25 24.13 -23.62
CA ILE A 180 1.57 23.15 -24.49
C ILE A 180 1.20 23.79 -25.83
N THR A 181 0.67 25.02 -25.82
CA THR A 181 0.39 25.77 -27.05
C THR A 181 1.65 25.93 -27.90
N TRP A 182 2.78 26.27 -27.27
CA TRP A 182 4.07 26.34 -27.95
C TRP A 182 4.51 24.98 -28.53
N LEU A 183 4.39 23.88 -27.78
CA LEU A 183 4.71 22.54 -28.30
C LEU A 183 3.90 22.16 -29.55
N LYS A 184 2.64 22.61 -29.60
CA LYS A 184 1.74 22.40 -30.74
C LYS A 184 2.12 23.28 -31.95
N SER A 185 2.78 24.42 -31.73
CA SER A 185 3.24 25.30 -32.80
C SER A 185 4.61 24.94 -33.37
N ILE A 186 5.30 23.93 -32.82
CA ILE A 186 6.61 23.51 -33.36
C ILE A 186 6.41 22.81 -34.70
N GLU A 187 6.98 23.39 -35.74
CA GLU A 187 7.07 22.77 -37.06
C GLU A 187 8.04 21.59 -37.04
N HIS A 188 7.66 20.52 -37.72
CA HIS A 188 8.48 19.31 -37.88
C HIS A 188 8.54 18.95 -39.36
N LYS A 189 9.75 18.72 -39.86
CA LYS A 189 9.97 18.30 -41.25
C LYS A 189 9.49 16.87 -41.48
N GLU A 190 9.68 15.97 -40.51
CA GLU A 190 9.30 14.56 -40.61
C GLU A 190 8.03 14.23 -39.81
N ALA A 191 7.06 13.60 -40.47
CA ALA A 191 5.75 13.26 -39.90
C ALA A 191 5.83 12.37 -38.64
N SER A 192 6.75 11.40 -38.61
CA SER A 192 6.90 10.49 -37.47
C SER A 192 7.34 11.21 -36.19
N SER A 193 8.21 12.23 -36.32
CA SER A 193 8.66 13.05 -35.19
C SER A 193 7.51 13.88 -34.63
N ARG A 194 6.70 14.48 -35.52
CA ARG A 194 5.51 15.26 -35.14
C ARG A 194 4.50 14.39 -34.40
N LEU A 195 4.17 13.22 -34.95
CA LEU A 195 3.26 12.25 -34.34
C LEU A 195 3.73 11.84 -32.93
N ALA A 196 5.01 11.52 -32.78
CA ALA A 196 5.58 11.13 -31.48
C ALA A 196 5.46 12.26 -30.43
N LEU A 197 5.67 13.52 -30.83
CA LEU A 197 5.49 14.66 -29.93
C LEU A 197 4.00 14.90 -29.61
N ASP A 198 3.12 14.79 -30.60
CA ASP A 198 1.67 14.96 -30.41
C ASP A 198 1.09 13.94 -29.43
N GLN A 199 1.51 12.68 -29.50
CA GLN A 199 1.06 11.66 -28.55
C GLN A 199 1.51 11.99 -27.11
N LYS A 200 2.73 12.52 -26.93
CA LYS A 200 3.21 12.97 -25.61
C LYS A 200 2.43 14.18 -25.10
N ILE A 201 2.08 15.12 -25.98
CA ILE A 201 1.26 16.29 -25.64
C ILE A 201 -0.13 15.84 -25.20
N LYS A 202 -0.80 15.00 -26.00
CA LYS A 202 -2.14 14.45 -25.68
C LYS A 202 -2.13 13.73 -24.33
N HIS A 203 -1.12 12.90 -24.09
CA HIS A 203 -0.98 12.19 -22.81
C HIS A 203 -0.77 13.16 -21.63
N LEU A 204 0.05 14.21 -21.80
CA LEU A 204 0.24 15.23 -20.77
C LEU A 204 -1.05 16.02 -20.48
N GLU A 205 -1.85 16.33 -21.50
CA GLU A 205 -3.15 16.99 -21.35
C GLU A 205 -4.13 16.10 -20.58
N PHE A 206 -4.21 14.82 -20.95
CA PHE A 206 -5.04 13.82 -20.26
C PHE A 206 -4.69 13.67 -18.78
N LEU A 207 -3.40 13.48 -18.45
CA LEU A 207 -2.98 13.36 -17.05
C LEU A 207 -3.31 14.63 -16.23
N ARG A 208 -3.32 15.81 -16.85
CA ARG A 208 -3.72 17.06 -16.17
C ARG A 208 -5.21 17.14 -15.92
N SER A 209 -6.05 16.67 -16.84
CA SER A 209 -7.49 16.61 -16.61
C SER A 209 -7.81 15.64 -15.47
N GLU A 210 -7.18 14.46 -15.45
CA GLU A 210 -7.33 13.51 -14.33
C GLU A 210 -6.89 14.12 -13.00
N LEU A 211 -5.72 14.79 -12.97
CA LEU A 211 -5.26 15.46 -11.74
C LEU A 211 -6.25 16.52 -11.25
N SER A 212 -6.86 17.27 -12.18
CA SER A 212 -7.88 18.28 -11.85
C SER A 212 -9.13 17.63 -11.28
N GLU A 213 -9.59 16.52 -11.84
CA GLU A 213 -10.74 15.77 -11.37
C GLU A 213 -10.53 15.22 -9.95
N VAL A 214 -9.40 14.55 -9.73
CA VAL A 214 -9.00 14.02 -8.42
C VAL A 214 -8.87 15.14 -7.39
N THR A 215 -8.28 16.28 -7.77
CA THR A 215 -8.15 17.44 -6.87
C THR A 215 -9.52 18.04 -6.53
N ARG A 216 -10.46 18.08 -7.50
CA ARG A 216 -11.84 18.51 -7.24
C ARG A 216 -12.55 17.56 -6.27
N HIS A 217 -12.36 16.25 -6.43
CA HIS A 217 -12.94 15.26 -5.51
C HIS A 217 -12.43 15.45 -4.08
N ILE A 218 -11.11 15.61 -3.90
CA ILE A 218 -10.52 15.93 -2.59
C ILE A 218 -11.17 17.17 -1.96
N ARG A 219 -11.38 18.25 -2.73
CA ARG A 219 -12.06 19.46 -2.23
C ARG A 219 -13.50 19.22 -1.81
N MET A 220 -14.22 18.33 -2.49
CA MET A 220 -15.58 17.96 -2.11
C MET A 220 -15.58 17.19 -0.80
N LEU A 221 -14.69 16.20 -0.64
CA LEU A 221 -14.55 15.45 0.62
C LEU A 221 -14.20 16.37 1.78
N MET A 222 -13.27 17.31 1.60
CA MET A 222 -12.93 18.30 2.63
C MET A 222 -14.11 19.17 3.10
N LYS A 223 -15.13 19.33 2.24
CA LYS A 223 -16.35 20.10 2.55
C LYS A 223 -17.49 19.25 3.12
N SER A 224 -17.34 17.93 3.13
CA SER A 224 -18.34 17.04 3.73
C SER A 224 -18.40 17.20 5.25
N ASP A 225 -19.53 16.82 5.85
CA ASP A 225 -19.72 16.86 7.30
C ASP A 225 -18.63 16.07 8.06
N LYS A 226 -18.12 15.00 7.43
CA LYS A 226 -17.03 14.18 7.94
C LYS A 226 -15.74 14.97 8.18
N TYR A 227 -15.43 15.95 7.33
CA TYR A 227 -14.11 16.61 7.30
C TYR A 227 -14.13 18.13 7.43
N ILE A 228 -15.29 18.77 7.39
CA ILE A 228 -15.39 20.24 7.38
C ILE A 228 -14.81 20.88 8.64
N GLN A 229 -15.03 20.28 9.82
CA GLN A 229 -14.51 20.80 11.08
C GLN A 229 -12.97 20.73 11.10
N HIS A 230 -12.40 19.56 10.81
CA HIS A 230 -10.95 19.37 10.73
C HIS A 230 -10.30 20.27 9.65
N THR A 231 -10.97 20.41 8.51
CA THR A 231 -10.52 21.27 7.41
C THR A 231 -10.45 22.73 7.85
N THR A 232 -11.48 23.22 8.55
CA THR A 232 -11.54 24.61 9.02
C THR A 232 -10.39 24.91 9.99
N VAL A 233 -10.16 24.02 10.95
CA VAL A 233 -9.08 24.17 11.93
C VAL A 233 -7.70 24.14 11.25
N LEU A 234 -7.42 23.11 10.44
CA LEU A 234 -6.11 22.97 9.81
C LEU A 234 -5.80 24.07 8.80
N ARG A 235 -6.82 24.55 8.07
CA ARG A 235 -6.66 25.65 7.09
C ARG A 235 -6.49 27.02 7.74
N SER A 236 -6.77 27.16 9.04
CA SER A 236 -6.45 28.40 9.78
C SER A 236 -4.95 28.60 9.98
N ILE A 237 -4.15 27.52 9.89
CA ILE A 237 -2.70 27.57 10.08
C ILE A 237 -2.04 28.11 8.79
N PRO A 238 -1.26 29.20 8.88
CA PRO A 238 -0.53 29.75 7.74
C PRO A 238 0.37 28.68 7.07
N GLY A 239 0.28 28.58 5.74
CA GLY A 239 1.07 27.62 4.96
C GLY A 239 0.41 26.25 4.73
N ILE A 240 -0.68 25.91 5.43
CA ILE A 240 -1.40 24.66 5.19
C ILE A 240 -2.36 24.81 3.99
N GLY A 241 -1.92 24.31 2.83
CA GLY A 241 -2.72 24.20 1.61
C GLY A 241 -3.81 23.11 1.68
N GLU A 242 -4.76 23.11 0.74
CA GLU A 242 -5.85 22.11 0.68
C GLU A 242 -5.33 20.66 0.68
N ILE A 243 -4.31 20.38 -0.13
CA ILE A 243 -3.76 19.03 -0.28
C ILE A 243 -3.04 18.59 1.00
N ILE A 244 -2.30 19.50 1.63
CA ILE A 244 -1.58 19.22 2.88
C ILE A 244 -2.60 18.98 4.00
N CYS A 245 -3.64 19.83 4.07
CA CYS A 245 -4.76 19.67 5.00
C CYS A 245 -5.40 18.28 4.85
N TYR A 246 -5.78 17.89 3.64
CA TYR A 246 -6.40 16.58 3.40
C TYR A 246 -5.45 15.43 3.75
N ALA A 247 -4.15 15.58 3.47
CA ALA A 247 -3.15 14.60 3.86
C ALA A 247 -3.08 14.42 5.39
N PHE A 248 -3.09 15.51 6.16
CA PHE A 248 -3.13 15.43 7.62
C PHE A 248 -4.38 14.72 8.11
N ILE A 249 -5.55 15.13 7.63
CA ILE A 249 -6.84 14.53 8.02
C ILE A 249 -6.84 13.02 7.78
N THR A 250 -6.48 12.61 6.57
CA THR A 250 -6.60 11.21 6.15
C THR A 250 -5.49 10.32 6.68
N GLU A 251 -4.23 10.77 6.75
CA GLU A 251 -3.11 9.94 7.21
C GLU A 251 -3.01 9.86 8.74
N ILE A 252 -3.33 10.94 9.46
CA ILE A 252 -3.40 10.92 10.92
C ILE A 252 -4.66 10.17 11.36
N GLY A 253 -5.84 10.53 10.86
CA GLY A 253 -7.10 10.03 11.39
C GLY A 253 -7.29 10.40 12.85
N GLU A 254 -7.58 9.41 13.68
CA GLU A 254 -7.72 9.60 15.12
C GLU A 254 -6.39 10.00 15.76
N ILE A 255 -6.26 11.27 16.15
CA ILE A 255 -5.02 11.78 16.73
C ILE A 255 -4.66 11.11 18.06
N LYS A 256 -5.67 10.64 18.82
CA LYS A 256 -5.50 9.92 20.09
C LYS A 256 -4.77 8.58 19.94
N ARG A 257 -4.60 8.05 18.72
CA ARG A 257 -3.83 6.82 18.48
C ARG A 257 -2.33 7.00 18.71
N PHE A 258 -1.87 8.25 18.67
CA PHE A 258 -0.50 8.60 19.04
C PHE A 258 -0.50 8.90 20.54
N GLY A 259 0.43 8.29 21.28
CA GLY A 259 0.61 8.61 22.68
C GLY A 259 0.95 10.09 22.85
N SER A 260 0.48 10.70 23.93
CA SER A 260 1.02 11.99 24.36
C SER A 260 2.50 11.81 24.67
N PHE A 261 3.34 12.60 24.01
CA PHE A 261 4.74 12.76 24.40
C PHE A 261 4.82 13.52 25.73
#